data_AF-A0AAU3NK81-F1
#
_entry.id   AF-A0AAU3NK81-F1
#
_cell.length_a   1.000
_cell.length_b   1.000
_cell.length_c   1.000
_cell.angle_alpha   90.00
_cell.angle_beta   90.00
_cell.angle_gamma   90.00
#
_symmetry.space_group_name_H-M   'P 1'
#
loop_
_entity.id
_entity.type
_entity.pdbx_description
1 polymer ?
#
loop_
_entity_poly.entity_id
_entity_poly.type
_entity_poly.pdbx_seq_one_letter_code
_entity_poly.pdbx_strand_id
1 'polypeptide(L)'
;MKDKIRDLTPRTSQANPRDLLIRINQILNGWANYFKHAVAKHTFRMLANVVWRRVVKWLMVRHRWKWKDVRRWLTTPSGRWNPITADGIELFDLARVPVTRYRHRGSKIPSPWR
;
A
#
# COMPACT_ATOMS: atom_id res chain seq x y z
N MET A 1 -7.94 -8.90 3.37
CA MET A 1 -7.23 -7.78 2.69
C MET A 1 -6.38 -8.26 1.54
N LYS A 2 -5.43 -9.18 1.78
CA LYS A 2 -4.60 -9.79 0.73
C LYS A 2 -5.45 -10.43 -0.37
N ASP A 3 -6.57 -11.05 -0.02
CA ASP A 3 -7.49 -11.68 -0.97
C ASP A 3 -8.18 -10.62 -1.85
N LYS A 4 -8.73 -9.54 -1.27
CA LYS A 4 -9.26 -8.41 -2.04
C LYS A 4 -8.24 -7.84 -3.03
N ILE A 5 -6.99 -7.63 -2.60
CA ILE A 5 -5.92 -7.14 -3.49
C ILE A 5 -5.60 -8.18 -4.57
N ARG A 6 -5.69 -9.48 -4.24
CA ARG A 6 -5.51 -10.57 -5.20
C ARG A 6 -6.59 -10.59 -6.26
N ASP A 7 -7.84 -10.38 -5.88
CA ASP A 7 -8.99 -10.37 -6.78
C ASP A 7 -8.96 -9.13 -7.69
N LEU A 8 -8.33 -8.03 -7.25
CA LEU A 8 -8.09 -6.85 -8.06
C LEU A 8 -6.93 -6.99 -9.06
N THR A 9 -5.98 -7.88 -8.78
CA THR A 9 -4.84 -8.16 -9.67
C THR A 9 -4.85 -9.60 -10.20
N PRO A 10 -5.85 -10.02 -10.99
CA PRO A 10 -5.75 -11.20 -11.83
C PRO A 10 -4.63 -11.02 -12.85
N ARG A 11 -3.90 -12.10 -13.17
CA ARG A 11 -2.81 -12.06 -14.17
C ARG A 11 -3.28 -11.66 -15.57
N THR A 12 -4.55 -11.92 -15.89
CA THR A 12 -5.22 -11.63 -17.16
C THR A 12 -6.03 -10.34 -17.16
N SER A 13 -6.04 -9.58 -16.04
CA SER A 13 -6.84 -8.37 -15.95
C SER A 13 -6.35 -7.28 -16.90
N GLN A 14 -7.24 -6.80 -17.76
CA GLN A 14 -7.02 -5.66 -18.64
C GLN A 14 -7.29 -4.31 -17.96
N ALA A 15 -7.58 -4.31 -16.65
CA ALA A 15 -7.89 -3.10 -15.88
C ALA A 15 -6.81 -2.02 -16.07
N ASN A 16 -7.21 -0.75 -16.19
CA ASN A 16 -6.26 0.36 -16.31
C ASN A 16 -5.36 0.40 -15.05
N PRO A 17 -4.01 0.53 -15.19
CA PRO A 17 -3.10 0.66 -14.05
C PRO A 17 -3.50 1.77 -13.07
N ARG A 18 -3.98 2.91 -13.58
CA ARG A 18 -4.46 4.03 -12.78
C ARG A 18 -5.62 3.61 -11.87
N ASP A 19 -6.65 3.01 -12.44
CA ASP A 19 -7.86 2.62 -11.69
C ASP A 19 -7.55 1.51 -10.67
N LEU A 20 -6.64 0.61 -11.04
CA LEU A 20 -6.13 -0.40 -10.11
C LEU A 20 -5.42 0.25 -8.92
N LEU A 21 -4.51 1.19 -9.16
CA LEU A 21 -3.80 1.89 -8.09
C LEU A 21 -4.77 2.66 -7.20
N ILE A 22 -5.76 3.34 -7.76
CA ILE A 22 -6.82 4.02 -6.98
C ILE A 22 -7.52 3.03 -6.04
N ARG A 23 -7.96 1.88 -6.57
CA ARG A 23 -8.72 0.90 -5.79
C ARG A 23 -7.85 0.23 -4.72
N ILE A 24 -6.60 -0.08 -5.03
CA ILE A 24 -5.63 -0.59 -4.04
C ILE A 24 -5.42 0.48 -2.95
N ASN A 25 -5.17 1.73 -3.32
CA ASN A 25 -4.94 2.82 -2.38
C ASN A 25 -6.12 3.05 -1.45
N GLN A 26 -7.36 2.94 -1.93
CA GLN A 26 -8.56 3.03 -1.09
C GLN A 26 -8.59 1.93 -0.01
N ILE A 27 -8.30 0.67 -0.39
CA ILE A 27 -8.24 -0.46 0.55
C ILE A 27 -7.12 -0.26 1.58
N LEU A 28 -5.93 0.16 1.12
CA LEU A 28 -4.78 0.39 1.99
C LEU A 28 -5.05 1.52 2.97
N ASN A 29 -5.62 2.64 2.51
CA ASN A 29 -5.98 3.77 3.36
C ASN A 29 -7.03 3.39 4.41
N GLY A 30 -8.08 2.64 4.03
CA GLY A 30 -9.07 2.16 4.99
C GLY A 30 -8.44 1.29 6.09
N TRP A 31 -7.56 0.37 5.70
CA TRP A 31 -6.82 -0.46 6.64
C TRP A 31 -5.87 0.34 7.54
N ALA A 32 -5.11 1.27 6.95
CA ALA A 32 -4.21 2.15 7.68
C ALA A 32 -4.97 2.95 8.74
N ASN A 33 -6.10 3.56 8.37
CA ASN A 33 -6.92 4.36 9.26
C ASN A 33 -7.54 3.56 10.39
N TYR A 34 -8.00 2.33 10.11
CA TYR A 34 -8.56 1.46 11.15
C TYR A 34 -7.49 1.03 12.16
N PHE A 35 -6.29 0.68 11.69
CA PHE A 35 -5.21 0.15 12.54
C PHE A 35 -4.18 1.20 13.00
N LYS A 36 -4.37 2.50 12.72
CA LYS A 36 -3.39 3.56 13.06
C LYS A 36 -3.08 3.69 14.55
N HIS A 37 -3.97 3.18 15.40
CA HIS A 37 -3.80 3.17 16.85
C HIS A 37 -3.35 1.83 17.43
N ALA A 38 -3.36 0.76 16.63
CA ALA A 38 -2.85 -0.55 17.02
C ALA A 38 -1.33 -0.60 16.87
N VAL A 39 -0.64 -1.49 17.59
CA VAL A 39 0.80 -1.75 17.42
C VAL A 39 1.04 -2.55 16.13
N ALA A 40 0.76 -1.94 14.97
CA ALA A 40 0.68 -2.60 13.67
C ALA A 40 1.81 -2.20 12.71
N LYS A 41 2.84 -1.48 13.16
CA LYS A 41 3.90 -0.95 12.27
C LYS A 41 4.64 -2.06 11.51
N HIS A 42 4.92 -3.19 12.17
CA HIS A 42 5.54 -4.34 11.52
C HIS A 42 4.62 -4.96 10.45
N THR A 43 3.34 -5.11 10.77
CA THR A 43 2.32 -5.59 9.84
C THR A 43 2.17 -4.67 8.64
N PHE A 44 2.19 -3.34 8.83
CA PHE A 44 2.14 -2.37 7.74
C PHE A 44 3.33 -2.49 6.79
N ARG A 45 4.55 -2.67 7.33
CA ARG A 45 5.75 -2.93 6.50
C ARG A 45 5.64 -4.24 5.72
N MET A 46 5.17 -5.31 6.36
CA MET A 46 4.95 -6.59 5.70
C MET A 46 3.93 -6.45 4.55
N LEU A 47 2.81 -5.77 4.81
CA LEU A 47 1.75 -5.56 3.83
C LEU A 47 2.22 -4.67 2.67
N ALA A 48 2.92 -3.57 2.95
CA ALA A 48 3.54 -2.72 1.92
C ALA A 48 4.40 -3.57 0.95
N ASN A 49 5.28 -4.42 1.48
CA ASN A 49 6.13 -5.30 0.69
C ASN A 49 5.33 -6.31 -0.15
N VAL A 50 4.31 -6.92 0.43
CA VAL A 50 3.44 -7.89 -0.28
C VAL A 50 2.70 -7.20 -1.42
N VAL A 51 2.13 -6.02 -1.18
CA VAL A 51 1.39 -5.26 -2.18
C VAL A 51 2.31 -4.78 -3.29
N TRP A 52 3.47 -4.21 -2.95
CA TRP A 52 4.47 -3.78 -3.92
C TRP A 52 4.89 -4.93 -4.84
N ARG A 53 5.28 -6.08 -4.27
CA ARG A 53 5.69 -7.26 -5.05
C ARG A 53 4.58 -7.73 -6.00
N ARG A 54 3.33 -7.63 -5.56
CA ARG A 54 2.18 -8.05 -6.34
C ARG A 54 1.90 -7.12 -7.51
N VAL A 55 1.90 -5.81 -7.28
CA VAL A 55 1.73 -4.79 -8.34
C VAL A 55 2.87 -4.88 -9.36
N VAL A 56 4.12 -5.03 -8.91
CA VAL A 56 5.27 -5.24 -9.80
C VAL A 56 5.09 -6.48 -10.66
N LYS A 57 4.73 -7.64 -10.07
CA LYS A 57 4.50 -8.87 -10.85
C LYS A 57 3.37 -8.71 -11.87
N TRP A 58 2.30 -8.00 -11.52
CA TRP A 58 1.19 -7.74 -12.44
C TRP A 58 1.64 -6.87 -13.63
N LEU A 59 2.37 -5.78 -13.37
CA LEU A 59 2.94 -4.94 -14.44
C LEU A 59 3.96 -5.68 -15.29
N MET A 60 4.80 -6.52 -14.67
CA MET A 60 5.74 -7.36 -15.41
C MET A 60 5.05 -8.28 -16.41
N VAL A 61 3.97 -8.95 -15.98
CA VAL A 61 3.18 -9.83 -16.85
C VAL A 61 2.53 -9.02 -17.97
N ARG A 62 1.92 -7.87 -17.65
CA ARG A 62 1.23 -7.02 -18.62
C ARG A 62 2.15 -6.47 -19.70
N HIS A 63 3.30 -5.94 -19.30
CA HIS A 63 4.25 -5.30 -20.22
C HIS A 63 5.31 -6.28 -20.75
N ARG A 64 5.20 -7.58 -20.43
CA ARG A 64 6.18 -8.62 -20.76
C ARG A 64 7.60 -8.25 -20.32
N TRP A 65 7.72 -7.55 -19.20
CA TRP A 65 8.99 -7.09 -18.65
C TRP A 65 9.75 -8.21 -17.93
N LYS A 66 11.08 -8.12 -18.01
CA LYS A 66 12.02 -8.83 -17.16
C LYS A 66 12.38 -7.96 -15.95
N TRP A 67 12.99 -8.55 -14.92
CA TRP A 67 13.40 -7.80 -13.72
C TRP A 67 14.34 -6.63 -14.01
N LYS A 68 15.17 -6.72 -15.06
CA LYS A 68 16.01 -5.61 -15.52
C LYS A 68 15.20 -4.38 -15.95
N ASP A 69 14.04 -4.58 -16.57
CA ASP A 69 13.19 -3.49 -17.06
C ASP A 69 12.48 -2.83 -15.88
N VAL A 70 12.03 -3.62 -14.90
CA VAL A 70 11.51 -3.12 -13.62
C VAL A 70 12.55 -2.29 -12.89
N ARG A 71 13.80 -2.78 -12.83
CA ARG A 71 14.89 -2.05 -12.18
C ARG A 71 15.18 -0.73 -12.91
N ARG A 72 15.19 -0.72 -14.24
CA ARG A 72 15.33 0.50 -15.02
C ARG A 72 14.17 1.48 -14.82
N TRP A 73 12.95 0.99 -14.68
CA TRP A 73 11.75 1.80 -14.48
C TRP A 73 11.66 2.39 -13.05
N LEU A 74 11.89 1.57 -12.02
CA LEU A 74 11.69 1.95 -10.62
C LEU A 74 12.95 2.42 -9.91
N THR A 75 14.10 2.52 -10.59
CA THR A 75 15.34 2.94 -9.92
C THR A 75 15.92 4.16 -10.62
N THR A 76 16.32 5.16 -9.85
CA THR A 76 17.08 6.30 -10.37
C THR A 76 18.50 5.87 -10.74
N PRO A 77 19.24 6.67 -11.55
CA PRO A 77 20.67 6.42 -11.79
C PRO A 77 21.50 6.33 -10.51
N SER A 78 21.07 7.00 -9.43
CA SER A 78 21.69 6.94 -8.10
C SER A 78 21.35 5.67 -7.30
N GLY A 79 20.53 4.75 -7.83
CA GLY A 79 20.17 3.50 -7.17
C GLY A 79 18.99 3.60 -6.18
N ARG A 80 18.34 4.77 -6.07
CA ARG A 80 17.16 4.95 -5.21
C ARG A 80 15.91 4.37 -5.88
N TRP A 81 15.11 3.64 -5.10
CA TRP A 81 13.81 3.16 -5.56
C TRP A 81 12.78 4.29 -5.59
N ASN A 82 12.16 4.45 -6.76
CA ASN A 82 11.01 5.28 -7.00
C ASN A 82 9.73 4.53 -6.63
N PRO A 83 8.68 5.25 -6.19
CA PRO A 83 7.39 4.64 -5.97
C PRO A 83 6.75 4.22 -7.30
N ILE A 84 5.83 3.27 -7.24
CA ILE A 84 5.07 2.84 -8.42
C ILE A 84 4.05 3.92 -8.74
N THR A 85 4.09 4.44 -9.96
CA THR A 85 3.13 5.45 -10.44
C THR A 85 2.45 5.00 -11.74
N ALA A 86 1.19 5.40 -11.92
CA ALA A 86 0.47 5.30 -13.18
C ALA A 86 -0.45 6.51 -13.35
N ASP A 87 -0.30 7.25 -14.45
CA ASP A 87 -1.12 8.42 -14.81
C ASP A 87 -1.31 9.41 -13.63
N GLY A 88 -0.20 9.74 -12.95
CA GLY A 88 -0.18 10.66 -11.81
C GLY A 88 -0.62 10.07 -10.47
N ILE A 89 -1.05 8.80 -10.41
CA ILE A 89 -1.41 8.11 -9.17
C ILE A 89 -0.22 7.29 -8.67
N GLU A 90 0.20 7.56 -7.44
CA GLU A 90 1.24 6.79 -6.73
C GLU A 90 0.62 5.65 -5.90
N LEU A 91 1.25 4.48 -5.88
CA LEU A 91 0.89 3.41 -4.96
C LEU A 91 1.15 3.85 -3.51
N PHE A 92 0.10 3.77 -2.68
CA PHE A 92 0.16 4.15 -1.28
C PHE A 92 1.11 3.28 -0.47
N ASP A 93 2.07 3.91 0.22
CA ASP A 93 3.03 3.23 1.08
C ASP A 93 2.54 3.13 2.53
N LEU A 94 1.98 1.96 2.87
CA LEU A 94 1.58 1.63 4.25
C LEU A 94 2.73 1.77 5.27
N ALA A 95 3.98 1.54 4.86
CA ALA A 95 5.11 1.62 5.77
C ALA A 95 5.38 3.06 6.23
N ARG A 96 4.94 4.07 5.47
CA ARG A 96 5.07 5.49 5.83
C ARG A 96 4.00 5.96 6.81
N VAL A 97 2.88 5.25 6.95
CA VAL A 97 1.80 5.64 7.85
C VAL A 97 2.31 5.71 9.30
N PRO A 98 2.17 6.87 9.99
CA PRO A 98 2.52 6.98 11.40
C PRO A 98 1.55 6.15 12.23
N VAL A 99 2.10 5.38 13.18
CA VAL A 99 1.31 4.63 14.15
C VAL A 99 1.32 5.41 15.45
N THR A 100 0.20 6.03 15.78
CA THR A 100 0.05 6.82 17.01
C THR A 100 -0.60 5.96 18.06
N ARG A 101 0.18 5.53 19.05
CA ARG A 101 -0.33 4.76 20.19
C ARG A 101 -1.35 5.60 20.95
N TYR A 102 -2.46 4.98 21.33
CA TYR A 102 -3.40 5.62 22.24
C TYR A 102 -2.68 5.85 23.58
N ARG A 103 -2.49 7.11 23.96
CA ARG A 103 -1.99 7.48 25.28
C ARG A 103 -3.17 7.44 26.23
N HIS A 104 -3.11 6.57 27.23
CA HIS A 104 -4.11 6.51 28.28
C HIS A 104 -4.31 7.91 28.88
N ARG A 105 -5.53 8.45 28.81
CA ARG A 105 -5.88 9.80 29.30
C ARG A 105 -6.36 9.83 30.76
N GLY A 106 -6.37 8.70 31.45
CA GLY A 106 -6.87 8.62 32.83
C GLY A 106 -8.34 9.02 32.97
N SER A 107 -8.80 9.16 34.21
CA SER A 107 -10.16 9.60 34.59
C SER A 107 -10.46 11.09 34.31
N LYS A 108 -9.63 11.78 33.52
CA LYS A 108 -9.79 13.22 33.19
C LYS A 108 -10.90 13.50 32.16
N ILE A 109 -11.54 12.47 31.63
CA ILE A 109 -12.72 12.62 30.79
C ILE A 109 -13.93 12.50 31.72
N PRO A 110 -14.68 13.59 31.99
CA PRO A 110 -15.88 13.49 32.80
C PRO A 110 -16.85 12.49 32.14
N SER A 111 -17.34 11.52 32.91
CA SER A 111 -18.34 10.58 32.42
C SER A 111 -19.64 11.33 32.15
N PRO A 112 -20.25 11.18 30.96
CA PRO A 112 -21.46 11.92 30.59
C PRO A 112 -22.73 11.41 31.29
N TRP A 113 -22.61 10.33 32.06
CA TRP A 113 -23.71 9.74 32.81
C TRP A 113 -23.41 9.93 34.29
N ARG A 114 -24.20 10.80 34.91
CA ARG A 114 -24.48 10.88 36.34
C ARG A 114 -25.86 10.28 36.56
#